data_AF-B9WEL9-F1
#
_entry.id   AF-B9WEL9-F1
#
_cell.length_a   1.000
_cell.length_b   1.000
_cell.length_c   1.000
_cell.angle_alpha   90.00
_cell.angle_beta   90.00
_cell.angle_gamma   90.00
#
_symmetry.space_group_name_H-M   'P 1'
#
loop_
_entity.id
_entity.type
_entity.pdbx_description
1 polymer ?
#
loop_
_entity_poly.entity_id
_entity_poly.type
_entity_poly.pdbx_seq_one_letter_code
_entity_poly.pdbx_strand_id
1 'polypeptide(L)'
;MGSALFLFFFFSSTYFFLSLINRWNTKRSVTMSLKRKKKKKKALLPLQPVVPTISTMSKVDTLLKEIISSTKSAEDSVKGLIAFVKGSSSQHPELVRNLLAKSNLPLEGVSLLGLKNESLASYINNIVLVVLAHLECLENDSDTGSSAVERSIVQRVTLEKGVKPLEKKLSYQLDKMIRAYGRMEQDEMKAEQKLSDKGSEEAVESDSEDDSEDDELAYRPDASSLAKLTSSKTKSKPSSAAVSPSNEKYRPPKISAMAPPTAAKSHDIDAHMTSSKNRKLQSMEEYLQEQSDVPMMEASVGSTIVEHGRGGVKTQHDRKKEQEIQTYEEDNFVRLPTNQTKKSFKEKQRDIRNQFAGEDWSMFNNNKDVTRQGTSRKRKATTVWDRVKKKKSA
;
A
#
# COMPACT_ATOMS: atom_id res chain seq x y z
N MET A 1 32.61 46.48 2.79
CA MET A 1 31.52 47.49 2.74
C MET A 1 30.25 46.73 2.40
N GLY A 2 29.27 46.56 3.27
CA GLY A 2 28.83 47.41 4.36
C GLY A 2 27.36 47.73 4.14
N SER A 3 26.51 47.07 4.92
CA SER A 3 25.21 47.56 5.42
C SER A 3 24.18 48.11 4.44
N ALA A 4 23.15 47.32 4.13
CA ALA A 4 21.75 47.80 4.00
C ALA A 4 20.76 46.63 3.85
N LEU A 5 20.62 45.80 4.89
CA LEU A 5 19.56 44.78 4.97
C LEU A 5 19.08 44.70 6.42
N PHE A 6 18.43 45.75 6.90
CA PHE A 6 17.57 45.70 8.09
C PHE A 6 16.56 46.84 7.99
N LEU A 7 15.30 46.54 8.35
CA LEU A 7 14.11 47.40 8.36
C LEU A 7 13.30 47.46 7.06
N PHE A 8 12.42 46.48 6.87
CA PHE A 8 11.01 46.70 6.47
C PHE A 8 10.21 45.41 6.70
N PHE A 9 10.11 45.03 7.97
CA PHE A 9 9.03 44.19 8.48
C PHE A 9 8.00 45.14 9.11
N PHE A 10 6.72 44.81 9.01
CA PHE A 10 5.52 45.57 9.43
C PHE A 10 4.93 46.53 8.39
N PHE A 11 4.10 45.99 7.49
CA PHE A 11 2.66 46.32 7.38
C PHE A 11 2.02 45.45 6.29
N SER A 12 0.74 45.10 6.46
CA SER A 12 -0.12 44.35 5.52
C SER A 12 -0.24 42.83 5.72
N SER A 13 -0.52 42.41 6.96
CA SER A 13 -1.05 41.07 7.27
C SER A 13 -2.42 41.16 7.97
N THR A 14 -3.31 42.00 7.46
CA THR A 14 -4.68 42.14 7.99
C THR A 14 -5.70 42.43 6.88
N TYR A 15 -5.72 41.69 5.77
CA TYR A 15 -6.80 41.80 4.78
C TYR A 15 -7.19 40.49 4.07
N PHE A 16 -6.85 39.33 4.63
CA PHE A 16 -7.23 38.03 4.05
C PHE A 16 -8.13 37.17 4.93
N PHE A 17 -8.42 37.58 6.18
CA PHE A 17 -9.21 36.77 7.12
C PHE A 17 -10.69 37.18 7.25
N LEU A 18 -11.15 38.21 6.52
CA LEU A 18 -12.56 38.66 6.56
C LEU A 18 -13.38 38.32 5.31
N SER A 19 -12.83 37.57 4.34
CA SER A 19 -13.55 37.21 3.10
C SER A 19 -14.17 35.80 3.12
N LEU A 20 -13.83 34.95 4.10
CA LEU A 20 -14.31 33.56 4.16
C LEU A 20 -15.53 33.33 5.08
N ILE A 21 -15.93 34.32 5.87
CA ILE A 21 -17.07 34.21 6.81
C ILE A 21 -18.41 34.66 6.20
N ASN A 22 -18.40 35.42 5.10
CA ASN A 22 -19.62 35.95 4.49
C ASN A 22 -20.18 35.13 3.31
N ARG A 23 -19.68 33.91 3.05
CA ARG A 23 -20.11 33.07 1.92
C ARG A 23 -20.82 31.77 2.31
N TRP A 24 -21.26 31.66 3.56
CA TRP A 24 -22.00 30.48 4.04
C TRP A 24 -23.42 30.77 4.55
N ASN A 25 -23.91 32.02 4.48
CA ASN A 25 -25.21 32.41 5.04
C ASN A 25 -26.25 32.90 4.00
N THR A 26 -26.15 32.44 2.75
CA THR A 26 -27.09 32.84 1.68
C THR A 26 -27.44 31.66 0.78
N LYS A 27 -27.97 30.57 1.33
CA LYS A 27 -28.69 29.54 0.56
C LYS A 27 -29.51 28.63 1.49
N ARG A 28 -30.58 29.18 2.08
CA ARG A 28 -31.75 28.43 2.59
C ARG A 28 -32.90 29.43 2.79
N SER A 29 -33.45 29.90 1.68
CA SER A 29 -34.78 30.50 1.62
C SER A 29 -35.67 29.50 0.91
N VAL A 30 -36.34 28.66 1.70
CA VAL A 30 -37.53 27.93 1.25
C VAL A 30 -38.63 28.28 2.22
N THR A 31 -39.66 28.85 1.63
CA THR A 31 -40.91 29.37 2.16
C THR A 31 -41.61 28.40 3.11
N MET A 32 -41.83 28.80 4.37
CA MET A 32 -42.90 28.24 5.21
C MET A 32 -44.02 29.26 5.40
N SER A 33 -45.19 28.84 4.95
CA SER A 33 -46.47 29.54 4.93
C SER A 33 -46.96 29.94 6.33
N LEU A 34 -47.13 31.24 6.54
CA LEU A 34 -47.81 31.83 7.70
C LEU A 34 -49.32 31.51 7.70
N LYS A 35 -49.78 30.64 8.60
CA LYS A 35 -51.19 30.66 9.06
C LYS A 35 -51.33 31.64 10.22
N ARG A 36 -51.87 32.81 9.90
CA ARG A 36 -52.38 33.83 10.83
C ARG A 36 -53.40 33.21 11.80
N LYS A 37 -53.14 33.23 13.11
CA LYS A 37 -54.20 33.25 14.14
C LYS A 37 -54.14 34.57 14.90
N LYS A 38 -55.27 35.26 14.88
CA LYS A 38 -55.49 36.63 15.39
C LYS A 38 -55.25 36.69 16.91
N LYS A 39 -54.49 37.71 17.33
CA LYS A 39 -54.47 38.21 18.72
C LYS A 39 -55.88 38.68 19.12
N LYS A 40 -56.41 38.18 20.23
CA LYS A 40 -57.35 38.92 21.07
C LYS A 40 -56.60 39.34 22.33
N LYS A 41 -56.41 40.65 22.47
CA LYS A 41 -55.97 41.30 23.71
C LYS A 41 -57.05 41.06 24.78
N LYS A 42 -56.65 40.60 25.96
CA LYS A 42 -57.43 40.77 27.20
C LYS A 42 -56.51 41.41 28.24
N ALA A 43 -57.10 42.35 28.97
CA ALA A 43 -56.46 43.36 29.78
C ALA A 43 -55.81 42.82 31.06
N LEU A 44 -54.91 43.65 31.60
CA LEU A 44 -54.26 43.51 32.90
C LEU A 44 -55.28 43.29 34.02
N LEU A 45 -54.96 42.34 34.90
CA LEU A 45 -55.35 42.32 36.31
C LEU A 45 -54.11 41.92 37.15
N PRO A 46 -54.01 42.36 38.41
CA PRO A 46 -52.74 42.67 39.06
C PRO A 46 -52.03 41.45 39.66
N LEU A 47 -50.74 41.66 39.89
CA LEU A 47 -49.77 40.80 40.57
C LEU A 47 -50.36 40.08 41.79
N GLN A 48 -50.38 38.75 41.73
CA GLN A 48 -50.38 37.90 42.91
C GLN A 48 -48.96 37.34 43.08
N PRO A 49 -48.41 37.30 44.30
CA PRO A 49 -47.11 36.68 44.55
C PRO A 49 -47.25 35.17 44.32
N VAL A 50 -46.64 34.65 43.26
CA VAL A 50 -46.54 33.21 43.05
C VAL A 50 -45.50 32.68 44.04
N VAL A 51 -45.99 32.28 45.20
CA VAL A 51 -45.29 31.35 46.09
C VAL A 51 -44.91 30.13 45.24
N PRO A 52 -43.65 29.67 45.24
CA PRO A 52 -43.26 28.52 44.45
C PRO A 52 -44.10 27.32 44.88
N THR A 53 -44.91 26.81 43.95
CA THR A 53 -45.70 25.62 44.17
C THR A 53 -44.75 24.44 44.34
N ILE A 54 -44.88 23.72 45.45
CA ILE A 54 -44.07 22.56 45.86
C ILE A 54 -43.89 21.52 44.73
N SER A 55 -44.80 21.48 43.75
CA SER A 55 -44.74 20.62 42.57
C SER A 55 -43.61 20.97 41.59
N THR A 56 -43.25 22.23 41.35
CA THR A 56 -42.15 22.57 40.42
C THR A 56 -40.79 22.24 41.01
N MET A 57 -40.63 22.44 42.32
CA MET A 57 -39.42 22.04 43.05
C MET A 57 -39.20 20.53 42.97
N SER A 58 -40.26 19.72 43.15
CA SER A 58 -40.15 18.26 42.99
C SER A 58 -39.75 17.80 41.58
N LYS A 59 -40.15 18.54 40.53
CA LYS A 59 -39.77 18.26 39.13
C LYS A 59 -38.32 18.64 38.85
N VAL A 60 -37.84 19.74 39.43
CA VAL A 60 -36.43 20.13 39.33
C VAL A 60 -35.57 19.13 40.10
N ASP A 61 -35.99 18.71 41.29
CA ASP A 61 -35.25 17.74 42.11
C ASP A 61 -35.17 16.35 41.45
N THR A 62 -36.21 15.95 40.73
CA THR A 62 -36.21 14.69 39.96
C THR A 62 -35.29 14.78 38.75
N LEU A 63 -35.32 15.89 37.99
CA LEU A 63 -34.39 16.12 36.90
C LEU A 63 -32.93 16.18 37.39
N LEU A 64 -32.66 16.82 38.53
CA LEU A 64 -31.32 16.86 39.12
C LEU A 64 -30.86 15.46 39.54
N LYS A 65 -31.76 14.62 40.10
CA LYS A 65 -31.45 13.22 40.42
C LYS A 65 -31.17 12.38 39.18
N GLU A 66 -31.91 12.60 38.09
CA GLU A 66 -31.67 11.92 36.80
C GLU A 66 -30.35 12.37 36.14
N ILE A 67 -30.01 13.65 36.23
CA ILE A 67 -28.71 14.15 35.76
C ILE A 67 -27.59 13.52 36.59
N ILE A 68 -27.74 13.44 37.92
CA ILE A 68 -26.75 12.80 38.80
C ILE A 68 -26.62 11.30 38.53
N SER A 69 -27.72 10.59 38.23
CA SER A 69 -27.64 9.17 37.88
C SER A 69 -27.00 8.96 36.50
N SER A 70 -27.29 9.84 35.54
CA SER A 70 -26.66 9.85 34.21
C SER A 70 -25.16 10.14 34.30
N THR A 71 -24.74 11.13 35.10
CA THR A 71 -23.33 11.46 35.29
C THR A 71 -22.58 10.35 36.03
N LYS A 72 -23.19 9.71 37.02
CA LYS A 72 -22.62 8.52 37.68
C LYS A 72 -22.47 7.35 36.72
N SER A 73 -23.47 7.08 35.88
CA SER A 73 -23.41 6.04 34.85
C SER A 73 -22.31 6.31 33.82
N ALA A 74 -22.15 7.57 33.40
CA ALA A 74 -21.05 7.99 32.53
C ALA A 74 -19.69 7.84 33.24
N GLU A 75 -19.60 8.21 34.53
CA GLU A 75 -18.38 8.04 35.33
C GLU A 75 -17.99 6.58 35.47
N ASP A 76 -18.95 5.68 35.73
CA ASP A 76 -18.72 4.25 35.84
C ASP A 76 -18.32 3.64 34.49
N SER A 77 -18.92 4.11 33.38
CA SER A 77 -18.53 3.70 32.02
C SER A 77 -17.10 4.15 31.69
N VAL A 78 -16.73 5.38 32.06
CA VAL A 78 -15.38 5.91 31.88
C VAL A 78 -14.37 5.16 32.76
N LYS A 79 -14.70 4.88 34.03
CA LYS A 79 -13.88 4.05 34.92
C LYS A 79 -13.71 2.64 34.39
N GLY A 80 -14.78 2.04 33.84
CA GLY A 80 -14.76 0.75 33.17
C GLY A 80 -13.84 0.73 31.95
N LEU A 81 -13.89 1.76 31.11
CA LEU A 81 -12.98 1.93 29.97
C LEU A 81 -11.53 2.12 30.43
N ILE A 82 -11.28 2.91 31.48
CA ILE A 82 -9.93 3.09 32.04
C ILE A 82 -9.40 1.77 32.60
N ALA A 83 -10.23 1.00 33.30
CA ALA A 83 -9.88 -0.32 33.81
C ALA A 83 -9.63 -1.32 32.66
N PHE A 84 -10.42 -1.28 31.60
CA PHE A 84 -10.22 -2.10 30.40
C PHE A 84 -8.94 -1.74 29.64
N VAL A 85 -8.61 -0.46 29.50
CA VAL A 85 -7.35 0.01 28.89
C VAL A 85 -6.15 -0.44 29.72
N LYS A 86 -6.22 -0.31 31.05
CA LYS A 86 -5.19 -0.83 31.98
C LYS A 86 -5.11 -2.36 31.96
N GLY A 87 -6.24 -3.06 31.85
CA GLY A 87 -6.28 -4.51 31.67
C GLY A 87 -5.69 -4.94 30.33
N SER A 88 -5.93 -4.18 29.27
CA SER A 88 -5.37 -4.42 27.93
C SER A 88 -3.85 -4.19 27.90
N SER A 89 -3.32 -3.27 28.71
CA SER A 89 -1.86 -3.16 28.90
C SER A 89 -1.23 -4.38 29.60
N SER A 90 -2.01 -5.19 30.32
CA SER A 90 -1.48 -6.46 30.85
C SER A 90 -1.44 -7.58 29.82
N GLN A 91 -2.17 -7.46 28.70
CA GLN A 91 -2.18 -8.39 27.56
C GLN A 91 -1.14 -8.02 26.48
N HIS A 92 0.03 -7.55 26.90
CA HIS A 92 1.13 -7.38 25.96
C HIS A 92 1.58 -8.75 25.41
N PRO A 93 1.81 -8.88 24.08
CA PRO A 93 2.39 -10.09 23.49
C PRO A 93 3.67 -10.47 24.23
N GLU A 94 3.98 -11.77 24.36
CA GLU A 94 5.16 -12.28 25.08
C GLU A 94 6.46 -11.55 24.70
N LEU A 95 6.59 -11.15 23.44
CA LEU A 95 7.72 -10.38 22.92
C LEU A 95 7.88 -9.01 23.60
N VAL A 96 6.79 -8.31 23.90
CA VAL A 96 6.82 -7.01 24.57
C VAL A 96 7.15 -7.16 26.05
N ARG A 97 6.68 -8.23 26.72
CA ARG A 97 7.09 -8.55 28.10
C ARG A 97 8.58 -8.85 28.20
N ASN A 98 9.11 -9.63 27.25
CA ASN A 98 10.54 -9.94 27.18
C ASN A 98 11.42 -8.71 26.90
N LEU A 99 10.94 -7.78 26.08
CA LEU A 99 11.64 -6.51 25.82
C LEU A 99 11.60 -5.56 27.02
N LEU A 100 10.47 -5.52 27.74
CA LEU A 100 10.30 -4.69 28.94
C LEU A 100 11.19 -5.17 30.09
N ALA A 101 11.29 -6.49 30.28
CA ALA A 101 12.21 -7.09 31.25
C ALA A 101 13.68 -6.78 30.92
N LYS A 102 14.00 -6.53 29.66
CA LYS A 102 15.35 -6.20 29.20
C LYS A 102 15.67 -4.70 29.30
N SER A 103 14.68 -3.81 29.25
CA SER A 103 14.91 -2.37 29.14
C SER A 103 14.81 -1.59 30.45
N ASN A 104 14.27 -2.15 31.55
CA ASN A 104 14.15 -1.49 32.88
C ASN A 104 13.55 -0.06 32.86
N LEU A 105 12.87 0.33 31.77
CA LEU A 105 12.28 1.65 31.59
C LEU A 105 10.77 1.56 31.80
N PRO A 106 10.13 2.56 32.44
CA PRO A 106 8.68 2.62 32.50
C PRO A 106 8.13 2.62 31.08
N LEU A 107 7.02 1.90 30.87
CA LEU A 107 6.36 1.74 29.59
C LEU A 107 5.64 3.03 29.19
N GLU A 108 6.40 4.08 28.93
CA GLU A 108 5.87 5.27 28.27
C GLU A 108 5.63 4.89 26.80
N GLY A 109 4.36 4.86 26.42
CA GLY A 109 3.98 4.63 25.03
C GLY A 109 4.50 5.78 24.19
N VAL A 110 5.66 5.62 23.57
CA VAL A 110 6.19 6.61 22.65
C VAL A 110 5.21 6.70 21.47
N SER A 111 4.48 7.81 21.39
CA SER A 111 3.60 8.06 20.26
C SER A 111 4.41 7.93 18.96
N LEU A 112 3.85 7.29 17.93
CA LEU A 112 4.52 7.15 16.63
C LEU A 112 4.96 8.52 16.08
N LEU A 113 4.15 9.55 16.33
CA LEU A 113 4.46 10.93 15.97
C LEU A 113 5.63 11.48 16.80
N GLY A 114 5.66 11.17 18.10
CA GLY A 114 6.76 11.52 18.99
C GLY A 114 8.09 10.90 18.53
N LEU A 115 8.07 9.58 18.29
CA LEU A 115 9.23 8.85 17.76
C LEU A 115 9.71 9.43 16.44
N LYS A 116 8.80 9.79 15.52
CA LYS A 116 9.15 10.41 14.23
C LYS A 116 9.82 11.77 14.43
N ASN A 117 9.25 12.62 15.28
CA ASN A 117 9.79 13.95 15.53
C ASN A 117 11.15 13.88 16.23
N GLU A 118 11.31 13.00 17.22
CA GLU A 118 12.56 12.80 17.94
C GLU A 118 13.66 12.20 17.05
N SER A 119 13.33 11.18 16.26
CA SER A 119 14.29 10.59 15.29
C SER A 119 14.69 11.57 14.19
N LEU A 120 13.78 12.42 13.70
CA LEU A 120 14.10 13.49 12.75
C LEU A 120 14.99 14.57 13.39
N ALA A 121 14.68 15.01 14.60
CA ALA A 121 15.48 16.01 15.31
C ALA A 121 16.90 15.49 15.57
N SER A 122 17.00 14.23 16.02
CA SER A 122 18.30 13.59 16.25
C SER A 122 19.08 13.37 14.94
N TYR A 123 18.39 13.09 13.82
CA TYR A 123 19.01 12.97 12.49
C TYR A 123 19.60 14.29 12.01
N ILE A 124 18.87 15.38 12.17
CA ILE A 124 19.38 16.72 11.85
C ILE A 124 20.60 17.03 12.72
N ASN A 125 20.54 16.75 14.03
CA ASN A 125 21.67 16.97 14.93
C ASN A 125 22.92 16.18 14.51
N ASN A 126 22.76 14.89 14.14
CA ASN A 126 23.88 14.08 13.68
C ASN A 126 24.43 14.53 12.31
N ILE A 127 23.59 15.03 11.40
CA ILE A 127 24.08 15.65 10.16
C ILE A 127 24.91 16.88 10.46
N VAL A 128 24.47 17.74 11.38
CA VAL A 128 25.25 18.91 11.80
C VAL A 128 26.59 18.48 12.38
N LEU A 129 26.62 17.45 13.23
CA LEU A 129 27.87 16.88 13.75
C LEU A 129 28.78 16.31 12.65
N VAL A 130 28.22 15.65 11.62
CA VAL A 130 28.99 15.18 10.47
C VAL A 130 29.60 16.37 9.70
N VAL A 131 28.84 17.44 9.48
CA VAL A 131 29.36 18.65 8.84
C VAL A 131 30.46 19.30 9.69
N LEU A 132 30.28 19.40 11.00
CA LEU A 132 31.30 19.92 11.91
C LEU A 132 32.56 19.05 11.89
N ALA A 133 32.42 17.72 11.93
CA ALA A 133 33.55 16.80 11.83
C ALA A 133 34.29 16.94 10.49
N HIS A 134 33.58 17.19 9.38
CA HIS A 134 34.22 17.49 8.10
C HIS A 134 35.00 18.82 8.11
N LEU A 135 34.49 19.85 8.80
CA LEU A 135 35.20 21.12 8.94
C LEU A 135 36.45 20.96 9.82
N GLU A 136 36.36 20.22 10.92
CA GLU A 136 37.50 19.90 11.80
C GLU A 136 38.55 19.04 11.09
N CYS A 137 38.11 18.09 10.25
CA CYS A 137 39.00 17.26 9.44
C CYS A 137 39.83 18.10 8.46
N LEU A 138 39.22 19.13 7.84
CA LEU A 138 39.95 20.06 6.96
C LEU A 138 41.00 20.91 7.71
N GLU A 139 40.82 21.14 9.01
CA GLU A 139 41.72 21.96 9.82
C GLU A 139 42.83 21.13 10.50
N ASN A 140 42.51 19.91 10.96
CA ASN A 140 43.35 19.13 11.86
C ASN A 140 43.69 17.70 11.38
N ASP A 141 43.35 17.31 10.15
CA ASP A 141 43.57 15.96 9.57
C ASP A 141 43.17 14.81 10.52
N SER A 142 42.11 15.00 11.30
CA SER A 142 41.62 14.03 12.29
C SER A 142 40.27 13.43 11.91
N ASP A 143 40.17 12.11 11.93
CA ASP A 143 38.96 11.34 11.58
C ASP A 143 38.01 11.20 12.79
N THR A 144 37.42 12.30 13.26
CA THR A 144 36.51 12.29 14.42
C THR A 144 35.03 12.03 14.07
N GLY A 145 34.69 11.94 12.78
CA GLY A 145 33.29 11.90 12.30
C GLY A 145 32.59 10.53 12.30
N SER A 146 33.30 9.43 12.53
CA SER A 146 32.76 8.07 12.32
C SER A 146 31.51 7.76 13.15
N SER A 147 31.49 8.14 14.42
CA SER A 147 30.35 7.93 15.34
C SER A 147 29.10 8.72 14.94
N ALA A 148 29.26 9.94 14.42
CA ALA A 148 28.14 10.75 13.95
C ALA A 148 27.51 10.16 12.68
N VAL A 149 28.35 9.61 11.79
CA VAL A 149 27.90 8.88 10.59
C VAL A 149 27.11 7.64 10.97
N GLU A 150 27.61 6.80 11.87
CA GLU A 150 26.89 5.61 12.35
C GLU A 150 25.51 5.95 12.93
N ARG A 151 25.42 6.96 13.80
CA ARG A 151 24.15 7.41 14.39
C ARG A 151 23.18 7.94 13.34
N SER A 152 23.68 8.65 12.32
CA SER A 152 22.86 9.14 11.21
C SER A 152 22.26 8.00 10.38
N ILE A 153 23.02 6.92 10.15
CA ILE A 153 22.56 5.73 9.45
C ILE A 153 21.47 5.03 10.26
N VAL A 154 21.69 4.84 11.56
CA VAL A 154 20.69 4.24 12.47
C VAL A 154 19.38 5.01 12.39
N GLN A 155 19.42 6.33 12.50
CA GLN A 155 18.21 7.16 12.47
C GLN A 155 17.51 7.13 11.12
N ARG A 156 18.27 7.13 10.02
CA ARG A 156 17.71 6.96 8.68
C ARG A 156 17.00 5.61 8.53
N VAL A 157 17.61 4.53 9.03
CA VAL A 157 16.99 3.19 9.01
C VAL A 157 15.73 3.17 9.86
N THR A 158 15.72 3.79 11.05
CA THR A 158 14.51 3.86 11.89
C THR A 158 13.35 4.60 11.20
N LEU A 159 13.64 5.69 10.48
CA LEU A 159 12.63 6.43 9.72
C LEU A 159 12.11 5.63 8.52
N GLU A 160 13.01 5.03 7.74
CA GLU A 160 12.64 4.35 6.49
C GLU A 160 12.01 2.97 6.71
N LYS A 161 12.55 2.17 7.63
CA LYS A 161 12.14 0.79 7.87
C LYS A 161 11.27 0.63 9.12
N GLY A 162 11.36 1.54 10.08
CA GLY A 162 10.52 1.53 11.29
C GLY A 162 9.23 2.33 11.10
N VAL A 163 9.36 3.65 10.97
CA VAL A 163 8.21 4.58 11.02
C VAL A 163 7.33 4.48 9.76
N LYS A 164 7.90 4.57 8.55
CA LYS A 164 7.13 4.56 7.28
C LYS A 164 6.15 3.39 7.11
N PRO A 165 6.52 2.12 7.35
CA PRO A 165 5.55 1.02 7.19
C PRO A 165 4.43 1.04 8.23
N LEU A 166 4.69 1.55 9.44
CA LEU A 166 3.66 1.72 10.47
C LEU A 166 2.67 2.81 10.07
N GLU A 167 3.15 3.94 9.54
CA GLU A 167 2.30 5.01 9.00
C GLU A 167 1.39 4.49 7.88
N LYS A 168 1.93 3.68 6.96
CA LYS A 168 1.15 3.09 5.86
C LYS A 168 0.06 2.14 6.36
N LYS A 169 0.33 1.36 7.42
CA LYS A 169 -0.67 0.48 8.03
C LYS A 169 -1.77 1.27 8.74
N LEU A 170 -1.38 2.31 9.49
CA LEU A 170 -2.32 3.17 10.18
C LEU A 170 -3.20 3.96 9.20
N SER A 171 -2.61 4.52 8.13
CA SER A 171 -3.38 5.22 7.10
C SER A 171 -4.40 4.28 6.44
N TYR A 172 -4.00 3.05 6.14
CA TYR A 172 -4.92 2.05 5.60
C TYR A 172 -6.05 1.70 6.58
N GLN A 173 -5.75 1.54 7.87
CA GLN A 173 -6.77 1.27 8.89
C GLN A 173 -7.74 2.44 9.04
N LEU A 174 -7.24 3.68 9.03
CA LEU A 174 -8.07 4.88 9.03
C LEU A 174 -8.95 4.94 7.78
N ASP A 175 -8.38 4.73 6.60
CA ASP A 175 -9.15 4.69 5.34
C ASP A 175 -10.22 3.60 5.37
N LYS A 176 -9.91 2.43 5.93
CA LYS A 176 -10.88 1.33 6.08
C LYS A 176 -12.02 1.72 7.00
N MET A 177 -11.74 2.36 8.14
CA MET A 177 -12.78 2.84 9.06
C MET A 177 -13.61 3.97 8.44
N ILE A 178 -12.98 4.91 7.73
CA ILE A 178 -13.68 5.99 7.01
C ILE A 178 -14.59 5.41 5.93
N ARG A 179 -14.12 4.42 5.17
CA ARG A 179 -14.94 3.73 4.17
C ARG A 179 -16.08 2.95 4.82
N ALA A 180 -15.84 2.25 5.92
CA ALA A 180 -16.88 1.53 6.65
C ALA A 180 -17.95 2.49 7.18
N TYR A 181 -17.54 3.61 7.77
CA TYR A 181 -18.45 4.66 8.23
C TYR A 181 -19.25 5.27 7.06
N GLY A 182 -18.60 5.58 5.94
CA GLY A 182 -19.28 6.09 4.75
C GLY A 182 -20.28 5.10 4.15
N ARG A 183 -20.03 3.79 4.22
CA ARG A 183 -21.01 2.76 3.84
C ARG A 183 -22.19 2.72 4.80
N MET A 184 -21.94 2.78 6.11
CA MET A 184 -23.01 2.84 7.12
C MET A 184 -23.91 4.06 6.93
N GLU A 185 -23.33 5.24 6.69
CA GLU A 185 -24.10 6.47 6.45
C GLU A 185 -24.94 6.38 5.15
N GLN A 186 -24.39 5.77 4.09
CA GLN A 186 -25.14 5.53 2.85
C GLN A 186 -26.25 4.51 3.04
N ASP A 187 -26.01 3.44 3.80
CA ASP A 187 -27.01 2.41 4.08
C ASP A 187 -28.12 2.94 4.99
N GLU A 188 -27.80 3.80 5.96
CA GLU A 188 -28.76 4.54 6.77
C GLU A 188 -29.60 5.49 5.90
N MET A 189 -28.98 6.28 5.01
CA MET A 189 -29.73 7.14 4.09
C MET A 189 -30.60 6.34 3.11
N LYS A 190 -30.12 5.20 2.60
CA LYS A 190 -30.93 4.31 1.75
C LYS A 190 -32.08 3.67 2.54
N ALA A 191 -31.85 3.30 3.79
CA ALA A 191 -32.90 2.76 4.66
C ALA A 191 -33.96 3.83 4.96
N GLU A 192 -33.55 5.08 5.26
CA GLU A 192 -34.46 6.21 5.44
C GLU A 192 -35.23 6.54 4.16
N GLN A 193 -34.58 6.52 3.00
CA GLN A 193 -35.25 6.71 1.69
C GLN A 193 -36.28 5.60 1.44
N LYS A 194 -35.93 4.33 1.65
CA LYS A 194 -36.86 3.20 1.52
C LYS A 194 -38.02 3.25 2.53
N LEU A 195 -37.80 3.79 3.72
CA LEU A 195 -38.85 4.02 4.71
C LEU A 195 -39.75 5.19 4.32
N SER A 196 -39.21 6.22 3.65
CA SER A 196 -39.98 7.35 3.12
C SER A 196 -40.75 7.02 1.82
N ASP A 197 -40.23 6.11 1.01
CA ASP A 197 -40.73 5.71 -0.31
C ASP A 197 -41.68 4.49 -0.26
N LYS A 198 -42.06 4.06 0.94
CA LYS A 198 -43.03 2.98 1.18
C LYS A 198 -44.48 3.38 0.86
N GLY A 199 -44.66 4.21 -0.17
CA GLY A 199 -45.92 4.70 -0.71
C GLY A 199 -46.10 4.48 -2.23
N SER A 200 -45.11 3.95 -2.95
CA SER A 200 -45.28 3.56 -4.36
C SER A 200 -44.49 2.30 -4.68
N GLU A 201 -45.20 1.18 -4.77
CA GLU A 201 -44.72 -0.01 -5.47
C GLU A 201 -44.64 0.31 -6.97
N GLU A 202 -43.44 0.54 -7.51
CA GLU A 202 -43.11 0.10 -8.86
C GLU A 202 -41.63 -0.30 -8.94
N ALA A 203 -41.42 -1.49 -9.48
CA ALA A 203 -40.13 -2.11 -9.71
C ALA A 203 -39.32 -1.32 -10.74
N VAL A 204 -38.14 -0.85 -10.34
CA VAL A 204 -37.08 -0.47 -11.27
C VAL A 204 -35.81 -1.20 -10.83
N GLU A 205 -35.56 -2.32 -11.51
CA GLU A 205 -34.24 -2.92 -11.67
C GLU A 205 -33.25 -1.81 -12.08
N SER A 206 -32.38 -1.44 -11.14
CA SER A 206 -31.24 -0.59 -11.42
C SER A 206 -30.00 -1.41 -11.18
N ASP A 207 -29.55 -2.02 -12.27
CA ASP A 207 -28.23 -2.56 -12.54
C ASP A 207 -27.13 -1.81 -11.79
N SER A 208 -26.71 -2.40 -10.67
CA SER A 208 -25.52 -2.00 -9.93
C SER A 208 -24.54 -3.15 -10.11
N GLU A 209 -23.76 -3.09 -11.19
CA GLU A 209 -22.56 -3.90 -11.37
C GLU A 209 -21.66 -3.72 -10.13
N ASP A 210 -21.78 -4.69 -9.23
CA ASP A 210 -20.97 -4.84 -8.04
C ASP A 210 -19.62 -5.40 -8.47
N ASP A 211 -18.62 -4.53 -8.42
CA ASP A 211 -17.19 -4.84 -8.46
C ASP A 211 -16.83 -5.69 -7.22
N SER A 212 -17.24 -6.95 -7.27
CA SER A 212 -17.00 -8.01 -6.28
C SER A 212 -15.73 -8.78 -6.67
N GLU A 213 -14.57 -8.10 -6.62
CA GLU A 213 -13.25 -8.75 -6.76
C GLU A 213 -12.46 -8.82 -5.43
N ASP A 214 -13.04 -8.42 -4.29
CA ASP A 214 -12.28 -8.30 -3.02
C ASP A 214 -12.69 -9.27 -1.88
N ASP A 215 -13.56 -10.26 -2.13
CA ASP A 215 -13.92 -11.27 -1.11
C ASP A 215 -13.26 -12.66 -1.32
N GLU A 216 -12.00 -12.66 -1.76
CA GLU A 216 -11.20 -13.89 -1.93
C GLU A 216 -10.57 -14.40 -0.61
N LEU A 217 -10.95 -13.81 0.54
CA LEU A 217 -10.47 -14.22 1.89
C LEU A 217 -11.58 -14.68 2.85
N ALA A 218 -12.84 -14.75 2.41
CA ALA A 218 -13.94 -15.33 3.20
C ALA A 218 -14.20 -16.82 2.89
N TYR A 219 -13.22 -17.57 2.36
CA TYR A 219 -13.34 -19.02 2.23
C TYR A 219 -13.30 -19.70 3.61
N ARG A 220 -14.48 -19.78 4.25
CA ARG A 220 -14.71 -20.68 5.37
C ARG A 220 -15.05 -22.06 4.80
N PRO A 221 -14.26 -23.10 5.08
CA PRO A 221 -14.60 -24.44 4.60
C PRO A 221 -15.90 -24.91 5.25
N ASP A 222 -16.88 -25.29 4.42
CA ASP A 222 -18.14 -25.90 4.85
C ASP A 222 -17.88 -27.24 5.53
N ALA A 223 -17.99 -27.27 6.86
CA ALA A 223 -17.81 -28.47 7.68
C ALA A 223 -18.79 -29.62 7.33
N SER A 224 -19.94 -29.28 6.72
CA SER A 224 -20.94 -30.23 6.24
C SER A 224 -20.51 -31.00 4.99
N SER A 225 -19.68 -30.40 4.13
CA SER A 225 -19.14 -31.06 2.93
C SER A 225 -18.05 -32.08 3.28
N LEU A 226 -17.24 -31.78 4.30
CA LEU A 226 -16.19 -32.65 4.81
C LEU A 226 -16.77 -33.93 5.48
N ALA A 227 -17.88 -33.80 6.22
CA ALA A 227 -18.55 -34.94 6.85
C ALA A 227 -19.19 -35.92 5.85
N LYS A 228 -19.59 -35.46 4.67
CA LYS A 228 -20.10 -36.36 3.61
C LYS A 228 -19.00 -37.22 2.99
N LEU A 229 -17.78 -36.68 2.88
CA LEU A 229 -16.62 -37.38 2.31
C LEU A 229 -16.06 -38.48 3.22
N THR A 230 -16.25 -38.38 4.55
CA THR A 230 -15.80 -39.43 5.49
C THR A 230 -16.77 -40.60 5.59
N SER A 231 -18.05 -40.40 5.24
CA SER A 231 -19.08 -41.45 5.34
C SER A 231 -19.06 -42.49 4.21
N SER A 232 -18.39 -42.21 3.06
CA SER A 232 -18.43 -43.12 1.90
C SER A 232 -17.32 -44.19 1.87
N LYS A 233 -16.43 -44.23 2.88
CA LYS A 233 -15.31 -45.19 2.93
C LYS A 233 -15.51 -46.26 4.01
N THR A 234 -16.61 -46.99 3.96
CA THR A 234 -16.84 -48.17 4.83
C THR A 234 -17.40 -49.37 4.07
N LYS A 235 -16.63 -49.91 3.13
CA LYS A 235 -16.73 -51.34 2.73
C LYS A 235 -15.36 -51.92 2.37
N SER A 236 -14.65 -52.43 3.37
CA SER A 236 -13.87 -53.67 3.28
C SER A 236 -13.64 -54.22 4.70
N LYS A 237 -13.92 -55.52 4.85
CA LYS A 237 -13.94 -56.32 6.09
C LYS A 237 -12.51 -56.74 6.51
N PRO A 238 -12.31 -57.37 7.69
CA PRO A 238 -11.16 -57.14 8.57
C PRO A 238 -10.17 -58.30 8.54
N SER A 239 -8.94 -58.05 9.00
CA SER A 239 -8.14 -59.10 9.63
C SER A 239 -7.31 -58.53 10.78
N SER A 240 -7.12 -59.41 11.74
CA SER A 240 -6.79 -59.27 13.15
C SER A 240 -5.41 -58.69 13.48
N ALA A 241 -5.35 -58.11 14.67
CA ALA A 241 -4.14 -57.80 15.44
C ALA A 241 -3.17 -58.98 15.56
N ALA A 242 -1.86 -58.69 15.51
CA ALA A 242 -0.88 -59.06 16.55
C ALA A 242 0.55 -58.68 16.11
N VAL A 243 1.30 -58.19 17.08
CA VAL A 243 2.68 -57.73 17.02
C VAL A 243 3.66 -58.87 16.73
N SER A 244 4.59 -58.70 15.79
CA SER A 244 5.93 -59.35 15.82
C SER A 244 6.96 -58.54 15.00
N PRO A 245 8.25 -58.51 15.40
CA PRO A 245 9.24 -57.57 14.88
C PRO A 245 10.06 -58.17 13.74
N SER A 246 9.97 -57.60 12.53
CA SER A 246 10.83 -58.01 11.40
C SER A 246 11.39 -56.81 10.65
N ASN A 247 12.65 -56.50 10.94
CA ASN A 247 13.67 -55.98 10.02
C ASN A 247 13.23 -55.01 8.90
N GLU A 248 12.56 -53.91 9.27
CA GLU A 248 12.23 -52.84 8.33
C GLU A 248 13.38 -51.83 8.24
N LYS A 249 14.10 -51.90 7.12
CA LYS A 249 15.12 -50.93 6.75
C LYS A 249 14.48 -49.55 6.61
N TYR A 250 14.90 -48.59 7.43
CA TYR A 250 14.35 -47.24 7.46
C TYR A 250 14.30 -46.64 6.05
N ARG A 251 13.08 -46.35 5.58
CA ARG A 251 12.85 -45.60 4.34
C ARG A 251 12.56 -44.15 4.71
N PRO A 252 13.44 -43.20 4.35
CA PRO A 252 13.17 -41.80 4.59
C PRO A 252 11.91 -41.35 3.83
N PRO A 253 11.15 -40.40 4.40
CA PRO A 253 9.92 -39.92 3.79
C PRO A 253 10.22 -39.30 2.43
N LYS A 254 9.49 -39.75 1.40
CA LYS A 254 9.53 -39.13 0.08
C LYS A 254 8.74 -37.83 0.12
N ILE A 255 9.42 -36.72 0.42
CA ILE A 255 8.88 -35.38 0.22
C ILE A 255 8.98 -35.03 -1.28
N SER A 256 7.84 -34.83 -1.92
CA SER A 256 7.78 -34.17 -3.24
C SER A 256 8.36 -32.76 -3.09
N ALA A 257 9.17 -32.32 -4.06
CA ALA A 257 9.80 -31.01 -4.02
C ALA A 257 8.72 -29.90 -3.92
N MET A 258 8.53 -29.38 -2.72
CA MET A 258 7.81 -28.12 -2.50
C MET A 258 8.80 -27.00 -2.70
N ALA A 259 8.47 -26.06 -3.59
CA ALA A 259 9.24 -24.84 -3.74
C ALA A 259 9.30 -24.09 -2.38
N PRO A 260 10.44 -23.45 -2.04
CA PRO A 260 10.56 -22.69 -0.81
C PRO A 260 9.48 -21.61 -0.75
N PRO A 261 8.92 -21.31 0.43
CA PRO A 261 7.91 -20.27 0.58
C PRO A 261 8.55 -18.90 0.28
N THR A 262 8.38 -18.43 -0.96
CA THR A 262 8.80 -17.10 -1.37
C THR A 262 7.90 -16.08 -0.70
N ALA A 263 8.48 -15.23 0.14
CA ALA A 263 7.81 -14.12 0.79
C ALA A 263 7.53 -12.98 -0.21
N ALA A 264 6.60 -13.19 -1.15
CA ALA A 264 5.91 -12.18 -1.93
C ALA A 264 4.88 -12.88 -2.82
N LYS A 265 3.64 -12.36 -2.85
CA LYS A 265 2.57 -12.84 -3.73
C LYS A 265 3.07 -12.83 -5.19
N SER A 266 2.97 -13.97 -5.86
CA SER A 266 3.46 -14.23 -7.23
C SER A 266 2.84 -13.31 -8.29
N HIS A 267 1.71 -12.67 -8.02
CA HIS A 267 0.98 -11.87 -8.99
C HIS A 267 1.71 -10.60 -9.46
N ASP A 268 2.48 -9.93 -8.59
CA ASP A 268 3.13 -8.64 -8.95
C ASP A 268 4.52 -8.81 -9.57
N ILE A 269 5.26 -9.87 -9.21
CA ILE A 269 6.63 -10.09 -9.70
C ILE A 269 6.59 -10.53 -11.17
N ASP A 270 5.66 -11.42 -11.51
CA ASP A 270 5.50 -11.93 -12.87
C ASP A 270 4.91 -10.87 -13.81
N ALA A 271 4.04 -9.97 -13.32
CA ALA A 271 3.50 -8.87 -14.12
C ALA A 271 4.58 -7.89 -14.59
N HIS A 272 5.55 -7.57 -13.73
CA HIS A 272 6.68 -6.70 -14.09
C HIS A 272 7.70 -7.39 -15.01
N MET A 273 7.95 -8.69 -14.82
CA MET A 273 8.89 -9.47 -15.64
C MET A 273 8.36 -9.79 -17.05
N THR A 274 7.06 -10.06 -17.20
CA THR A 274 6.43 -10.41 -18.50
C THR A 274 6.12 -9.19 -19.36
N SER A 275 5.76 -8.06 -18.75
CA SER A 275 5.43 -6.82 -19.47
C SER A 275 6.61 -6.22 -20.22
N SER A 276 7.84 -6.33 -19.69
CA SER A 276 9.05 -5.83 -20.35
C SER A 276 9.39 -6.62 -21.62
N LYS A 277 9.29 -7.96 -21.56
CA LYS A 277 9.60 -8.87 -22.68
C LYS A 277 8.66 -8.67 -23.87
N ASN A 278 7.39 -8.36 -23.63
CA ASN A 278 6.39 -8.21 -24.69
C ASN A 278 6.45 -6.86 -25.44
N ARG A 279 7.21 -5.89 -24.93
CA ARG A 279 7.30 -4.52 -25.49
C ARG A 279 8.62 -4.20 -26.17
N LYS A 280 9.63 -5.07 -26.05
CA LYS A 280 10.92 -4.88 -26.72
C LYS A 280 10.78 -5.21 -28.21
N LEU A 281 10.99 -4.22 -29.06
CA LEU A 281 11.03 -4.37 -30.52
C LEU A 281 12.48 -4.27 -30.97
N GLN A 282 12.93 -5.22 -31.80
CA GLN A 282 14.30 -5.25 -32.29
C GLN A 282 14.68 -3.97 -33.05
N SER A 283 13.82 -3.53 -33.98
CA SER A 283 14.04 -2.32 -34.78
C SER A 283 14.14 -1.04 -33.94
N MET A 284 13.37 -0.94 -32.85
CA MET A 284 13.46 0.20 -31.93
C MET A 284 14.75 0.17 -31.11
N GLU A 285 15.18 -1.02 -30.68
CA GLU A 285 16.42 -1.16 -29.92
C GLU A 285 17.64 -0.80 -30.78
N GLU A 286 17.66 -1.24 -32.03
CA GLU A 286 18.71 -0.91 -33.01
C GLU A 286 18.77 0.60 -33.27
N TYR A 287 17.63 1.24 -33.51
CA TYR A 287 17.55 2.70 -33.62
C TYR A 287 18.08 3.40 -32.36
N LEU A 288 17.70 2.94 -31.17
CA LEU A 288 18.18 3.52 -29.92
C LEU A 288 19.70 3.34 -29.74
N GLN A 289 20.25 2.22 -30.20
CA GLN A 289 21.71 1.97 -30.17
C GLN A 289 22.43 2.90 -31.15
N GLU A 290 21.90 3.09 -32.37
CA GLU A 290 22.49 3.99 -33.37
C GLU A 290 22.42 5.46 -32.95
N GLN A 291 21.32 5.88 -32.30
CA GLN A 291 21.20 7.24 -31.76
C GLN A 291 22.00 7.45 -30.47
N SER A 292 22.50 6.39 -29.84
CA SER A 292 23.28 6.51 -28.62
C SER A 292 24.76 6.65 -28.95
N ASP A 293 25.42 7.64 -28.35
CA ASP A 293 26.87 7.84 -28.50
C ASP A 293 27.71 6.86 -27.65
N VAL A 294 27.09 5.81 -27.09
CA VAL A 294 27.76 4.86 -26.22
C VAL A 294 28.46 3.81 -27.07
N PRO A 295 29.76 3.51 -26.84
CA PRO A 295 30.44 2.46 -27.57
C PRO A 295 29.80 1.10 -27.30
N MET A 296 29.40 0.42 -28.38
CA MET A 296 28.86 -0.93 -28.30
C MET A 296 29.99 -1.96 -28.26
N MET A 297 29.87 -2.93 -27.36
CA MET A 297 30.83 -4.02 -27.26
C MET A 297 30.58 -5.05 -28.36
N GLU A 298 31.37 -5.00 -29.43
CA GLU A 298 31.36 -6.00 -30.48
C GLU A 298 32.28 -7.18 -30.15
N ALA A 299 31.85 -8.38 -30.54
CA ALA A 299 32.66 -9.58 -30.40
C ALA A 299 33.69 -9.66 -31.54
N SER A 300 34.83 -10.31 -31.29
CA SER A 300 35.80 -10.60 -32.34
C SER A 300 35.17 -11.34 -33.51
N VAL A 301 35.54 -10.99 -34.74
CA VAL A 301 34.92 -11.49 -35.98
C VAL A 301 34.84 -13.04 -36.01
N GLY A 302 35.88 -13.71 -35.53
CA GLY A 302 35.95 -15.18 -35.53
C GLY A 302 35.18 -15.88 -34.40
N SER A 303 34.85 -15.21 -33.29
CA SER A 303 34.17 -15.85 -32.15
C SER A 303 32.65 -16.01 -32.36
N THR A 304 32.13 -15.35 -33.37
CA THR A 304 30.69 -15.31 -33.68
C THR A 304 30.25 -16.43 -34.61
N ILE A 305 31.19 -17.14 -35.25
CA ILE A 305 30.90 -18.18 -36.24
C ILE A 305 30.59 -19.50 -35.52
N VAL A 306 29.46 -20.12 -35.86
CA VAL A 306 29.04 -21.41 -35.29
C VAL A 306 29.41 -22.55 -36.22
N GLU A 307 29.93 -23.64 -35.64
CA GLU A 307 30.15 -24.92 -36.32
C GLU A 307 30.93 -24.75 -37.65
N HIS A 308 32.05 -24.01 -37.60
CA HIS A 308 32.90 -23.74 -38.75
C HIS A 308 32.15 -23.14 -39.97
N GLY A 309 31.07 -22.40 -39.72
CA GLY A 309 30.26 -21.74 -40.75
C GLY A 309 28.97 -22.46 -41.11
N ARG A 310 28.79 -23.73 -40.71
CA ARG A 310 27.55 -24.48 -40.98
C ARG A 310 26.34 -23.89 -40.26
N GLY A 311 26.54 -23.38 -39.05
CA GLY A 311 25.51 -22.73 -38.25
C GLY A 311 25.36 -21.23 -38.52
N GLY A 312 26.10 -20.67 -39.48
CA GLY A 312 26.15 -19.24 -39.75
C GLY A 312 26.84 -18.44 -38.64
N VAL A 313 26.57 -17.12 -38.63
CA VAL A 313 27.08 -16.17 -37.64
C VAL A 313 26.02 -15.95 -36.57
N LYS A 314 26.36 -15.99 -35.28
CA LYS A 314 25.43 -15.75 -34.16
C LYS A 314 24.82 -14.34 -34.23
N THR A 315 23.50 -14.24 -34.03
CA THR A 315 22.81 -12.95 -33.87
C THR A 315 23.23 -12.22 -32.59
N GLN A 316 22.98 -10.90 -32.53
CA GLN A 316 23.19 -10.14 -31.29
C GLN A 316 22.40 -10.71 -30.11
N HIS A 317 21.17 -11.19 -30.35
CA HIS A 317 20.33 -11.82 -29.32
C HIS A 317 20.93 -13.14 -28.82
N ASP A 318 21.41 -13.98 -29.74
CA ASP A 318 22.04 -15.26 -29.37
C ASP A 318 23.32 -15.06 -28.58
N ARG A 319 24.11 -14.04 -28.92
CA ARG A 319 25.32 -13.65 -28.17
C ARG A 319 24.98 -13.25 -26.74
N LYS A 320 23.95 -12.42 -26.55
CA LYS A 320 23.48 -12.01 -25.21
C LYS A 320 23.00 -13.19 -24.38
N LYS A 321 22.24 -14.12 -25.00
CA LYS A 321 21.77 -15.35 -24.33
C LYS A 321 22.93 -16.26 -23.92
N GLU A 322 23.93 -16.42 -24.77
CA GLU A 322 25.13 -17.22 -24.44
C GLU A 322 25.97 -16.57 -23.34
N GLN A 323 26.13 -15.24 -23.36
CA GLN A 323 26.75 -14.50 -22.27
C GLN A 323 25.99 -14.69 -20.95
N GLU A 324 24.65 -14.62 -20.97
CA GLU A 324 23.83 -14.87 -19.78
C GLU A 324 24.02 -16.29 -19.23
N ILE A 325 24.09 -17.30 -20.11
CA ILE A 325 24.41 -18.68 -19.72
C ILE A 325 25.82 -18.76 -19.12
N GLN A 326 26.83 -18.14 -19.75
CA GLN A 326 28.20 -18.13 -19.23
C GLN A 326 28.28 -17.48 -17.85
N THR A 327 27.67 -16.30 -17.67
CA THR A 327 27.62 -15.63 -16.36
C THR A 327 26.96 -16.51 -15.31
N TYR A 328 25.87 -17.21 -15.65
CA TYR A 328 25.24 -18.13 -14.71
C TYR A 328 26.12 -19.32 -14.36
N GLU A 329 26.79 -19.93 -15.34
CA GLU A 329 27.69 -21.07 -15.13
C GLU A 329 28.91 -20.68 -14.29
N GLU A 330 29.44 -19.47 -14.49
CA GLU A 330 30.57 -18.91 -13.75
C GLU A 330 30.17 -18.54 -12.31
N ASP A 331 29.02 -17.89 -12.13
CA ASP A 331 28.52 -17.47 -10.81
C ASP A 331 28.14 -18.67 -9.93
N ASN A 332 27.54 -19.71 -10.52
CA ASN A 332 27.06 -20.88 -9.79
C ASN A 332 28.02 -22.07 -9.87
N PHE A 333 29.11 -21.97 -10.62
CA PHE A 333 30.09 -23.04 -10.86
C PHE A 333 29.46 -24.37 -11.30
N VAL A 334 28.31 -24.32 -12.01
CA VAL A 334 27.55 -25.50 -12.47
C VAL A 334 27.18 -25.33 -13.94
N ARG A 335 27.52 -26.33 -14.76
CA ARG A 335 27.17 -26.38 -16.19
C ARG A 335 25.69 -26.67 -16.39
N LEU A 336 25.04 -25.95 -17.30
CA LEU A 336 23.66 -26.29 -17.67
C LEU A 336 23.62 -27.56 -18.53
N PRO A 337 22.62 -28.42 -18.33
CA PRO A 337 22.44 -29.58 -19.19
C PRO A 337 22.10 -29.13 -20.61
N THR A 338 22.64 -29.85 -21.60
CA THR A 338 22.45 -29.48 -23.02
C THR A 338 20.99 -29.46 -23.46
N ASN A 339 20.09 -30.15 -22.74
CA ASN A 339 18.66 -30.14 -22.99
C ASN A 339 18.01 -28.77 -22.72
N GLN A 340 18.59 -27.95 -21.86
CA GLN A 340 18.08 -26.61 -21.53
C GLN A 340 18.76 -25.51 -22.37
N THR A 341 20.01 -25.73 -22.81
CA THR A 341 20.76 -24.73 -23.59
C THR A 341 20.56 -24.86 -25.10
N LYS A 342 20.22 -26.05 -25.60
CA LYS A 342 19.98 -26.27 -27.03
C LYS A 342 18.68 -25.60 -27.50
N LYS A 343 18.77 -24.88 -28.61
CA LYS A 343 17.60 -24.39 -29.35
C LYS A 343 16.72 -25.55 -29.81
N SER A 344 15.41 -25.37 -29.71
CA SER A 344 14.44 -26.35 -30.21
C SER A 344 14.53 -26.50 -31.73
N PHE A 345 14.10 -27.63 -32.29
CA PHE A 345 14.08 -27.83 -33.75
C PHE A 345 13.30 -26.73 -34.49
N LYS A 346 12.17 -26.31 -33.93
CA LYS A 346 11.34 -25.22 -34.48
C LYS A 346 12.04 -23.87 -34.46
N GLU A 347 12.84 -23.60 -33.43
CA GLU A 347 13.64 -22.38 -33.31
C GLU A 347 14.77 -22.39 -34.35
N LYS A 348 15.49 -23.52 -34.49
CA LYS A 348 16.50 -23.68 -35.55
C LYS A 348 15.93 -23.48 -36.95
N GLN A 349 14.73 -24.00 -37.23
CA GLN A 349 14.07 -23.80 -38.52
C GLN A 349 13.69 -22.33 -38.78
N ARG A 350 13.33 -21.59 -37.72
CA ARG A 350 13.07 -20.15 -37.82
C ARG A 350 14.35 -19.37 -38.06
N ASP A 351 15.42 -19.72 -37.35
CA ASP A 351 16.75 -19.12 -37.53
C ASP A 351 17.22 -19.32 -38.97
N ILE A 352 17.13 -20.53 -39.51
CA ILE A 352 17.51 -20.80 -40.92
C ILE A 352 16.72 -19.96 -41.92
N ARG A 353 15.45 -19.65 -41.63
CA ARG A 353 14.59 -18.87 -42.54
C ARG A 353 14.80 -17.37 -42.42
N ASN A 354 15.07 -16.87 -41.22
CA ASN A 354 15.03 -15.44 -40.91
C ASN A 354 16.41 -14.84 -40.60
N GLN A 355 17.40 -15.65 -40.23
CA GLN A 355 18.74 -15.20 -39.91
C GLN A 355 19.60 -15.22 -41.18
N PHE A 356 20.25 -14.11 -41.45
CA PHE A 356 21.16 -13.99 -42.58
C PHE A 356 22.38 -13.18 -42.16
N ALA A 357 23.58 -13.71 -42.42
CA ALA A 357 24.87 -13.08 -42.12
C ALA A 357 25.07 -12.62 -40.65
N GLY A 358 24.32 -13.17 -39.68
CA GLY A 358 24.41 -12.76 -38.28
C GLY A 358 23.42 -11.67 -37.87
N GLU A 359 22.55 -11.25 -38.79
CA GLU A 359 21.43 -10.38 -38.53
C GLU A 359 20.11 -11.17 -38.59
N ASP A 360 19.11 -10.74 -37.82
CA ASP A 360 17.78 -11.33 -37.85
C ASP A 360 16.81 -10.45 -38.64
N TRP A 361 16.36 -10.98 -39.78
CA TRP A 361 15.39 -10.37 -40.70
C TRP A 361 13.94 -10.72 -40.37
N SER A 362 13.69 -11.46 -39.29
CA SER A 362 12.34 -11.81 -38.84
C SER A 362 11.47 -10.57 -38.55
N MET A 363 12.10 -9.42 -38.25
CA MET A 363 11.41 -8.17 -37.96
C MET A 363 10.49 -7.70 -39.09
N PHE A 364 10.84 -7.98 -40.35
CA PHE A 364 10.06 -7.56 -41.51
C PHE A 364 8.89 -8.51 -41.83
N ASN A 365 8.97 -9.76 -41.35
CA ASN A 365 7.93 -10.77 -41.56
C ASN A 365 6.81 -10.71 -40.52
N ASN A 366 6.95 -9.85 -39.50
CA ASN A 366 5.97 -9.73 -38.41
C ASN A 366 4.95 -8.62 -38.70
N ASN A 367 3.67 -8.96 -38.75
CA ASN A 367 2.54 -8.01 -38.85
C ASN A 367 2.26 -7.25 -37.53
N LYS A 368 3.26 -7.06 -36.67
CA LYS A 368 3.09 -6.37 -35.38
C LYS A 368 3.05 -4.88 -35.62
N ASP A 369 1.86 -4.29 -35.50
CA ASP A 369 1.69 -2.85 -35.69
C ASP A 369 2.29 -2.06 -34.52
N VAL A 370 3.53 -1.59 -34.72
CA VAL A 370 4.30 -0.75 -33.79
C VAL A 370 3.57 0.56 -33.46
N THR A 371 2.74 1.06 -34.38
CA THR A 371 2.01 2.32 -34.22
C THR A 371 0.80 2.18 -33.31
N ARG A 372 0.08 1.04 -33.37
CA ARG A 372 -1.10 0.78 -32.52
C ARG A 372 -0.74 0.43 -31.08
N GLN A 373 0.34 -0.30 -30.86
CA GLN A 373 0.77 -0.68 -29.50
C GLN A 373 1.48 0.45 -28.73
N GLY A 374 1.78 1.57 -29.40
CA GLY A 374 2.30 2.77 -28.76
C GLY A 374 3.71 2.59 -28.20
N THR A 375 4.69 3.17 -28.88
CA THR A 375 6.08 3.32 -28.38
C THR A 375 6.15 4.18 -27.11
N SER A 376 5.10 4.97 -26.84
CA SER A 376 4.99 5.81 -25.65
C SER A 376 4.62 5.01 -24.41
N ARG A 377 5.57 4.84 -23.50
CA ARG A 377 5.32 4.46 -22.09
C ARG A 377 4.54 5.53 -21.31
N LYS A 378 4.46 6.77 -21.83
CA LYS A 378 3.74 7.89 -21.20
C LYS A 378 2.25 7.83 -21.55
N ARG A 379 1.39 8.04 -20.55
CA ARG A 379 -0.06 8.17 -20.73
C ARG A 379 -0.33 9.21 -21.81
N LYS A 380 -1.22 8.90 -22.75
CA LYS A 380 -1.64 9.84 -23.79
C LYS A 380 -2.22 11.08 -23.09
N ALA A 381 -1.81 12.26 -23.50
CA ALA A 381 -2.34 13.51 -22.94
C ALA A 381 -3.80 13.66 -23.37
N THR A 382 -4.71 13.27 -22.49
CA THR A 382 -6.15 13.33 -22.69
C THR A 382 -6.63 14.77 -22.65
N THR A 383 -6.03 15.59 -21.77
CA THR A 383 -6.45 16.98 -21.54
C THR A 383 -5.55 17.98 -22.28
N VAL A 384 -6.12 19.11 -22.71
CA VAL A 384 -5.38 20.22 -23.34
C VAL A 384 -4.28 20.75 -22.41
N TRP A 385 -4.57 20.85 -21.11
CA TRP A 385 -3.59 21.28 -20.12
C TRP A 385 -2.40 20.32 -19.97
N ASP A 386 -2.62 19.01 -20.10
CA ASP A 386 -1.55 18.01 -20.10
C ASP A 386 -0.66 18.15 -21.34
N ARG A 387 -1.25 18.48 -22.49
CA ARG A 387 -0.49 18.77 -23.72
C ARG A 387 0.37 20.03 -23.57
N VAL A 388 -0.18 21.09 -22.98
CA VAL A 388 0.56 22.34 -22.72
C VAL A 388 1.71 22.11 -21.74
N LYS A 389 1.47 21.36 -20.65
CA LYS A 389 2.53 20.97 -19.70
C LYS A 389 3.63 20.15 -20.36
N LYS A 390 3.25 19.18 -21.20
CA LYS A 390 4.22 18.38 -21.95
C LYS A 390 5.04 19.23 -22.91
N LYS A 391 4.42 20.20 -23.59
CA LYS A 391 5.11 21.12 -24.51
C LYS A 391 6.04 22.09 -23.79
N LYS A 392 5.73 22.48 -22.54
CA LYS A 392 6.56 23.38 -21.74
C LYS A 392 7.76 22.68 -21.07
N SER A 393 7.70 21.36 -20.91
CA SER A 393 8.73 20.54 -20.26
C SER A 393 9.68 19.85 -21.24
N ALA A 394 9.33 19.84 -22.52
CA ALA A 394 10.26 19.58 -23.62
C ALA A 394 10.89 20.92 -24.02
#